data_AF-A0A379AIB3-F1
#
_entry.id   AF-A0A379AIB3-F1
#
_cell.length_a   1.000
_cell.length_b   1.000
_cell.length_c   1.000
_cell.angle_alpha   90.00
_cell.angle_beta   90.00
_cell.angle_gamma   90.00
#
_symmetry.space_group_name_H-M   'P 1'
#
loop_
_entity.id
_entity.type
_entity.pdbx_description
1 polymer ?
#
loop_
_entity_poly.entity_id
_entity_poly.type
_entity_poly.pdbx_seq_one_letter_code
_entity_poly.pdbx_strand_id
1 'polypeptide(L)' 'MLCDEVPADGCNFAVGEVVHIAYLGDLSIFHVRLHSGQMISAQLQNAHRYRKGLPTWG' A
#
# COMPACT_ATOMS: atom_id res chain seq x y z
N MET A 1 3.16 10.48 -5.52
CA MET A 1 3.76 9.15 -5.75
C MET A 1 4.20 8.61 -4.41
N LEU A 2 3.66 7.46 -4.00
CA LEU A 2 3.61 7.03 -2.59
C LEU A 2 4.93 6.44 -2.07
N CYS A 3 5.64 5.68 -2.90
CA CYS A 3 7.04 5.28 -2.71
C CYS A 3 7.49 4.51 -3.97
N ASP A 4 8.64 4.87 -4.55
CA ASP A 4 9.26 4.14 -5.66
C ASP A 4 10.58 3.46 -5.25
N GLU A 5 10.96 3.61 -3.98
CA GLU A 5 12.19 3.05 -3.45
C GLU A 5 12.02 1.56 -3.18
N VAL A 6 12.94 0.76 -3.74
CA VAL A 6 13.01 -0.67 -3.49
C VAL A 6 13.46 -0.91 -2.04
N PRO A 7 12.78 -1.79 -1.26
CA PRO A 7 13.19 -2.09 0.11
C PRO A 7 14.63 -2.58 0.22
N ALA A 8 15.38 -2.07 1.20
CA ALA A 8 16.84 -2.26 1.32
C ALA A 8 17.30 -3.68 1.66
N ASP A 9 16.39 -4.61 1.99
CA ASP A 9 16.72 -5.94 2.52
C ASP A 9 16.48 -7.10 1.53
N GLY A 10 16.37 -6.82 0.23
CA GLY A 10 16.09 -7.86 -0.77
C GLY A 10 14.73 -8.54 -0.60
N CYS A 11 13.82 -7.90 0.14
CA CYS A 11 12.45 -8.35 0.32
C CYS A 11 11.70 -8.38 -1.00
N ASN A 12 10.73 -9.29 -1.11
CA ASN A 12 9.79 -9.27 -2.22
C ASN A 12 8.99 -7.96 -2.20
N PHE A 13 8.93 -7.30 -3.34
CA PHE A 13 8.15 -6.08 -3.53
C PHE A 13 7.43 -6.12 -4.88
N ALA A 14 6.36 -5.34 -4.99
CA ALA A 14 5.63 -5.15 -6.22
C ALA A 14 5.11 -3.71 -6.30
N VAL A 15 5.01 -3.17 -7.51
CA VAL A 15 4.50 -1.82 -7.77
C VAL A 15 3.22 -1.92 -8.59
N GLY A 16 2.22 -1.13 -8.20
CA GLY A 16 0.93 -1.07 -8.86
C GLY A 16 0.14 0.16 -8.47
N GLU A 17 -1.05 0.31 -9.06
CA GLU A 17 -1.95 1.44 -8.85
C GLU A 17 -3.01 1.09 -7.79
N VAL A 18 -3.21 1.95 -6.80
CA VAL A 18 -4.33 1.82 -5.86
C VAL A 18 -5.62 2.24 -6.58
N VAL A 19 -6.49 1.28 -6.87
CA VAL A 19 -7.77 1.53 -7.57
C VAL A 19 -8.93 1.73 -6.61
N HIS A 20 -8.90 1.07 -5.44
CA HIS A 20 -9.91 1.24 -4.39
C HIS A 20 -9.28 1.25 -3.02
N ILE A 21 -9.91 2.00 -2.11
CA ILE A 21 -9.54 2.06 -0.70
C ILE A 21 -10.79 1.79 0.12
N ALA A 22 -10.66 0.91 1.10
CA ALA A 22 -11.71 0.61 2.05
C ALA A 22 -11.18 0.78 3.48
N TYR A 23 -12.11 1.03 4.39
CA TYR A 23 -11.83 1.16 5.82
C TYR A 23 -12.65 0.13 6.58
N LEU A 24 -12.00 -0.63 7.44
CA LEU A 24 -12.66 -1.59 8.32
C LEU A 24 -12.12 -1.38 9.73
N GLY A 25 -12.82 -0.56 10.51
CA GLY A 25 -12.41 -0.21 11.87
C GLY A 25 -11.03 0.45 11.89
N ASP A 26 -10.06 -0.23 12.49
CA ASP A 26 -8.67 0.22 12.61
C ASP A 26 -7.79 -0.15 11.41
N LEU A 27 -8.35 -0.76 10.36
CA LEU A 27 -7.62 -1.12 9.14
C LEU A 27 -7.93 -0.18 7.98
N SER A 28 -6.87 0.26 7.31
CA SER A 28 -6.90 0.80 5.94
C SER A 28 -6.57 -0.33 4.96
N ILE A 29 -7.45 -0.58 3.99
CA ILE A 29 -7.29 -1.64 2.98
C ILE A 29 -7.13 -0.98 1.61
N PHE A 30 -6.07 -1.36 0.90
CA PHE A 30 -5.74 -0.89 -0.44
C PHE A 30 -5.92 -2.03 -1.44
N HIS A 31 -6.76 -1.84 -2.45
CA HIS A 31 -6.82 -2.72 -3.60
C HIS A 31 -5.90 -2.17 -4.67
N VAL A 32 -4.83 -2.91 -4.95
CA VAL A 32 -3.75 -2.53 -5.85
C VAL A 32 -3.83 -3.38 -7.11
N ARG A 33 -3.88 -2.72 -8.26
CA ARG A 33 -3.74 -3.36 -9.57
C ARG A 33 -2.26 -3.37 -9.96
N LEU A 34 -1.66 -4.55 -10.06
CA LEU A 34 -0.30 -4.70 -10.57
C LEU A 34 -0.24 -4.44 -12.08
N HIS A 35 0.97 -4.21 -12.59
CA HIS A 35 1.24 -4.08 -14.02
C HIS A 35 0.82 -5.31 -14.84
N SER A 36 0.78 -6.50 -14.22
CA SER A 36 0.26 -7.73 -14.84
C SER A 36 -1.27 -7.76 -14.98
N GLY A 37 -1.99 -6.79 -14.41
CA GLY A 37 -3.45 -6.78 -14.32
C GLY A 37 -4.00 -7.53 -13.11
N GLN A 38 -3.16 -8.23 -12.33
CA GLN A 38 -3.59 -8.91 -11.12
C GLN A 38 -3.99 -7.90 -10.03
N MET A 39 -5.10 -8.20 -9.33
CA MET A 39 -5.55 -7.45 -8.16
C MET A 39 -5.00 -8.05 -6.87
N ILE A 40 -4.42 -7.20 -6.02
CA ILE A 40 -3.91 -7.57 -4.70
C ILE A 40 -4.53 -6.65 -3.64
N SER A 41 -4.83 -7.19 -2.47
CA SER A 41 -5.24 -6.42 -1.30
C SER A 41 -4.08 -6.27 -0.31
N ALA A 42 -3.73 -5.03 0.03
CA ALA A 42 -2.77 -4.70 1.08
C ALA A 42 -3.50 -4.07 2.27
N GLN A 43 -3.17 -4.48 3.49
CA GLN A 43 -3.84 -4.01 4.71
C GLN A 43 -2.82 -3.33 5.63
N LEU A 44 -3.20 -2.18 6.17
CA LEU A 44 -2.39 -1.38 7.07
C LEU A 44 -3.20 -1.01 8.31
N GLN A 45 -2.68 -1.33 9.49
CA GLN A 45 -3.26 -0.83 10.75
C GLN A 45 -3.08 0.68 10.87
N ASN A 46 -4.15 1.36 11.25
CA ASN A 46 -4.20 2.82 11.38
C ASN A 46 -3.23 3.34 12.45
N ALA A 47 -2.92 2.54 13.48
CA ALA A 47 -1.88 2.86 14.47
C ALA A 47 -0.49 3.05 13.83
N HIS A 48 -0.25 2.43 12.68
CA HIS A 48 1.00 2.56 11.95
C HIS A 48 0.96 3.63 10.87
N ARG A 49 -0.20 4.21 10.55
CA ARG A 49 -0.41 5.18 9.46
C ARG A 49 0.53 6.40 9.50
N TYR A 50 1.04 6.75 10.67
CA TYR A 50 1.95 7.89 10.88
C TYR A 50 3.44 7.56 10.70
N ARG A 51 3.83 6.32 10.33
CA ARG A 51 5.25 6.03 10.03
C ARG A 51 5.65 6.73 8.73
N LYS A 52 6.86 7.29 8.74
CA LYS A 52 7.50 7.91 7.57
C LYS A 52 7.53 6.90 6.41
N GLY A 53 7.09 7.32 5.22
CA GLY A 53 7.04 6.49 4.01
C GLY A 53 5.74 5.69 3.81
N LEU A 54 4.73 5.88 4.67
CA LEU A 54 3.41 5.28 4.44
C LEU A 54 2.46 6.20 3.68
N PRO A 55 1.38 5.64 3.12
CA PRO A 55 0.40 6.43 2.39
C PRO A 55 -0.25 7.54 3.21
N THR A 56 0.05 8.79 2.86
CA THR A 56 -0.69 9.97 3.32
C THR A 56 -1.81 10.30 2.33
N TRP A 57 -2.92 10.82 2.85
CA TRP A 57 -3.96 11.42 2.01
C TRP A 57 -3.64 12.91 1.89
N GLY A 58 -3.51 13.42 0.65
CA GLY A 58 -3.11 14.81 0.36
C GLY A 58 -1.77 14.86 -0.33
#